data_AF-A0A355DDR7-F1
#
_entry.id   AF-A0A355DDR7-F1
#
_cell.length_a   1.000
_cell.length_b   1.000
_cell.length_c   1.000
_cell.angle_alpha   90.00
_cell.angle_beta   90.00
_cell.angle_gamma   90.00
#
_symmetry.space_group_name_H-M   'P 1'
#
loop_
_entity.id
_entity.type
_entity.pdbx_description
1 polymer ?
#
loop_
_entity_poly.entity_id
_entity_poly.type
_entity_poly.pdbx_seq_one_letter_code
_entity_poly.pdbx_strand_id
1 'polypeptide(L)'
;MHALTGAFWGIVAAIGASALLFVGANRLFDLIVDRWRLFLSLLGALIGAGFFAVLVGNRVLDGSGTMWVIGGAVLFALLAVAPDLVPDPRLRPVVGAVMGTGVGVLVVAAVDAAVRPTVSPRDLIVMVGITLGVYLVISAARGRIRPGGVLVSAALGWVAGAWLLGEVGGGSLTSMALSVLVPFGLLGAALGAGKRRERTRRYDLQRQTRVGAFLGPAMFFVSMGLVVPLIRTIYLSLHDSRGRVWVGFKNYGEVLTNKRSLDLEDWANILGSRLTYLGAALLVIGLVAGIWLGRRRGRLLEPTASSIGPASVGVFLLMFAMFASLRGTVMNNLWWVIVVTLLSTVLGLAAAVLADRARFES
;
A
#
# COMPACT_ATOMS: atom_id res chain seq x y z
N MET A 1 13.39 -29.69 17.74
CA MET A 1 14.40 -29.12 16.81
C MET A 1 13.89 -29.03 15.36
N HIS A 2 13.24 -30.07 14.80
CA HIS A 2 12.71 -30.03 13.42
C HIS A 2 11.75 -28.87 13.10
N ALA A 3 10.87 -28.49 14.05
CA ALA A 3 9.97 -27.35 13.86
C ALA A 3 10.72 -26.00 13.78
N LEU A 4 11.77 -25.83 14.58
CA LEU A 4 12.60 -24.62 14.57
C LEU A 4 13.43 -24.52 13.29
N THR A 5 14.00 -25.63 12.81
CA THR A 5 14.73 -25.66 11.54
C THR A 5 13.81 -25.41 10.35
N GLY A 6 12.59 -25.95 10.36
CA GLY A 6 11.58 -25.69 9.33
C GLY A 6 11.15 -24.21 9.30
N ALA A 7 10.90 -23.62 10.48
CA ALA A 7 10.58 -22.20 10.59
C ALA A 7 11.73 -21.32 10.10
N PHE A 8 12.97 -21.64 10.48
CA PHE A 8 14.17 -20.92 10.02
C PHE A 8 14.30 -20.95 8.49
N TRP A 9 14.20 -22.12 7.87
CA TRP A 9 14.27 -22.25 6.41
C TRP A 9 13.10 -21.56 5.71
N GLY A 10 11.91 -21.61 6.28
CA GLY A 10 10.75 -20.87 5.78
C GLY A 10 10.99 -19.36 5.79
N ILE A 11 11.54 -18.82 6.87
CA ILE A 11 11.89 -17.39 6.99
C ILE A 11 12.97 -17.02 5.98
N VAL A 12 14.05 -17.80 5.88
CA VAL A 12 15.15 -17.55 4.93
C VAL A 12 14.64 -17.58 3.49
N ALA A 13 13.81 -18.58 3.14
CA ALA A 13 13.21 -18.69 1.82
C ALA A 13 12.28 -17.50 1.52
N ALA A 14 11.45 -17.08 2.48
CA ALA A 14 10.57 -15.93 2.32
C ALA A 14 11.35 -14.62 2.15
N ILE A 15 12.39 -14.38 2.94
CA ILE A 15 13.27 -13.22 2.82
C ILE A 15 13.98 -13.24 1.47
N GLY A 16 14.55 -14.38 1.07
CA GLY A 16 15.23 -14.55 -0.21
C GLY A 16 14.29 -14.31 -1.40
N ALA A 17 13.10 -14.90 -1.38
CA ALA A 17 12.09 -14.69 -2.42
C ALA A 17 11.62 -13.23 -2.48
N SER A 18 11.40 -12.59 -1.32
CA SER A 18 11.03 -11.17 -1.26
C SER A 18 12.14 -10.27 -1.83
N ALA A 19 13.40 -10.52 -1.46
CA ALA A 19 14.54 -9.78 -1.98
C ALA A 19 14.70 -9.97 -3.50
N LEU A 20 14.54 -11.19 -4.01
CA LEU A 20 14.59 -11.49 -5.44
C LEU A 20 13.45 -10.80 -6.20
N LEU A 21 12.22 -10.82 -5.66
CA LEU A 21 11.09 -10.10 -6.25
C LEU A 21 11.33 -8.59 -6.26
N PHE A 22 11.85 -8.04 -5.18
CA PHE A 22 12.14 -6.61 -5.07
C PHE A 22 13.23 -6.18 -6.08
N VAL A 23 14.37 -6.87 -6.09
CA VAL A 23 15.48 -6.59 -7.01
C VAL A 23 15.03 -6.81 -8.46
N GLY A 24 14.33 -7.92 -8.72
CA GLY A 24 13.81 -8.27 -10.04
C GLY A 24 12.84 -7.22 -10.58
N ALA A 25 11.88 -6.77 -9.76
CA ALA A 25 10.94 -5.71 -10.13
C ALA A 25 11.68 -4.38 -10.41
N ASN A 26 12.65 -4.02 -9.57
CA ASN A 26 13.40 -2.77 -9.78
C ASN A 26 14.20 -2.80 -11.09
N ARG A 27 14.88 -3.92 -11.37
CA ARG A 27 15.61 -4.15 -12.63
C ARG A 27 14.69 -4.20 -13.83
N LEU A 28 13.51 -4.79 -13.72
CA LEU A 28 12.50 -4.76 -14.78
C LEU A 28 12.09 -3.30 -15.09
N PHE A 29 11.90 -2.47 -14.05
CA PHE A 29 11.53 -1.07 -14.25
C PHE A 29 12.69 -0.21 -14.78
N ASP A 30 13.95 -0.56 -14.54
CA ASP A 30 15.11 0.10 -15.20
C ASP A 30 15.01 0.04 -16.72
N LEU A 31 14.48 -1.06 -17.27
CA LEU A 31 14.36 -1.28 -18.72
C LEU A 31 13.33 -0.37 -19.40
N ILE A 32 12.44 0.28 -18.65
CA ILE A 32 11.34 1.10 -19.21
C ILE A 32 11.88 2.21 -20.12
N VAL A 33 12.96 2.86 -19.73
CA VAL A 33 13.51 4.01 -20.45
C VAL A 33 14.34 3.56 -21.64
N ASP A 34 15.37 2.75 -21.37
CA ASP A 34 16.42 2.46 -22.35
C ASP A 34 16.12 1.22 -23.21
N ARG A 35 15.36 0.25 -22.69
CA ARG A 35 15.06 -1.02 -23.37
C ARG A 35 13.56 -1.35 -23.35
N TRP A 36 12.76 -0.42 -23.87
CA TRP A 36 11.28 -0.50 -23.86
C TRP A 36 10.71 -1.83 -24.39
N ARG A 37 11.24 -2.35 -25.49
CA ARG A 37 10.78 -3.63 -26.06
C ARG A 37 11.10 -4.82 -25.18
N LEU A 38 12.27 -4.81 -24.54
CA LEU A 38 12.65 -5.85 -23.58
C LEU A 38 11.77 -5.77 -22.33
N PHE A 39 11.47 -4.57 -21.84
CA PHE A 39 10.52 -4.37 -20.76
C PHE A 39 9.14 -4.94 -21.11
N LEU A 40 8.58 -4.62 -22.28
CA LEU A 40 7.30 -5.15 -22.73
C LEU A 40 7.32 -6.68 -22.88
N SER A 41 8.38 -7.23 -23.47
CA SER A 41 8.55 -8.67 -23.65
C SER A 41 8.58 -9.40 -22.30
N LEU A 42 9.38 -8.92 -21.34
CA LEU A 42 9.50 -9.52 -20.01
C LEU A 42 8.21 -9.37 -19.21
N LEU A 43 7.57 -8.20 -19.25
CA LEU A 43 6.27 -7.99 -18.59
C LEU A 43 5.20 -8.90 -19.19
N GLY A 44 5.16 -9.01 -20.52
CA GLY A 44 4.29 -9.95 -21.23
C GLY A 44 4.56 -11.39 -20.80
N ALA A 45 5.82 -11.81 -20.77
CA ALA A 45 6.22 -13.14 -20.32
C ALA A 45 5.74 -13.46 -18.90
N LEU A 46 5.92 -12.52 -17.95
CA LEU A 46 5.48 -12.68 -16.57
C LEU A 46 3.95 -12.78 -16.47
N ILE A 47 3.22 -11.93 -17.21
CA ILE A 47 1.75 -11.97 -17.25
C ILE A 47 1.25 -13.28 -17.86
N GLY A 48 1.83 -13.71 -18.99
CA GLY A 48 1.45 -14.95 -19.67
C GLY A 48 1.76 -16.19 -18.83
N ALA A 49 2.96 -16.26 -18.25
CA ALA A 49 3.34 -17.34 -17.34
C ALA A 49 2.38 -17.41 -16.15
N GLY A 50 2.07 -16.27 -15.53
CA GLY A 50 1.13 -16.19 -14.40
C GLY A 50 -0.29 -16.61 -14.78
N PHE A 51 -0.79 -16.12 -15.92
CA PHE A 51 -2.12 -16.48 -16.43
C PHE A 51 -2.25 -18.00 -16.64
N PHE A 52 -1.32 -18.62 -17.37
CA PHE A 52 -1.35 -20.06 -17.60
C PHE A 52 -1.05 -20.86 -16.33
N ALA A 53 -0.20 -20.38 -15.42
CA ALA A 53 0.05 -21.03 -14.14
C ALA A 53 -1.22 -21.10 -13.28
N VAL A 54 -2.02 -20.04 -13.28
CA VAL A 54 -3.33 -20.03 -12.60
C VAL A 54 -4.27 -21.05 -13.24
N LEU A 55 -4.36 -21.10 -14.57
CA LEU A 55 -5.24 -22.07 -15.25
C LEU A 55 -4.80 -23.52 -15.01
N VAL A 56 -3.49 -23.80 -15.09
CA VAL A 56 -2.91 -25.12 -14.77
C VAL A 56 -3.16 -25.49 -13.31
N GLY A 57 -2.94 -24.56 -12.38
CA GLY A 57 -3.15 -24.78 -10.94
C GLY A 57 -4.61 -25.10 -10.60
N ASN A 58 -5.55 -24.59 -11.39
CA ASN A 58 -6.98 -24.88 -11.27
C ASN A 58 -7.44 -26.08 -12.12
N ARG A 59 -6.51 -26.82 -12.76
CA ARG A 59 -6.81 -27.98 -13.62
C ARG A 59 -7.81 -27.66 -14.74
N VAL A 60 -7.71 -26.45 -15.29
CA VAL A 60 -8.61 -25.96 -16.35
C VAL A 60 -8.08 -26.31 -17.74
N LEU A 61 -6.79 -26.66 -17.85
CA LEU A 61 -6.11 -26.94 -19.11
C LEU A 61 -5.70 -28.40 -19.21
N ASP A 62 -5.86 -28.96 -20.40
CA ASP A 62 -5.37 -30.29 -20.73
C ASP A 62 -3.87 -30.28 -21.08
N GLY A 63 -3.14 -31.31 -20.66
CA GLY A 63 -1.73 -31.51 -21.03
C GLY A 63 -0.70 -31.06 -19.99
N SER A 64 0.55 -30.88 -20.43
CA SER A 64 1.67 -30.57 -19.53
C SER A 64 1.59 -29.14 -19.00
N GLY A 65 1.47 -29.00 -17.68
CA GLY A 65 1.41 -27.69 -17.03
C GLY A 65 2.62 -26.80 -17.30
N THR A 66 3.84 -27.38 -17.34
CA THR A 66 5.07 -26.62 -17.64
C THR A 66 5.10 -26.13 -19.08
N MET A 67 4.59 -26.91 -20.04
CA MET A 67 4.46 -26.50 -21.43
C MET A 67 3.56 -25.27 -21.55
N TRP A 68 2.41 -25.25 -20.87
CA TRP A 68 1.49 -24.11 -20.89
C TRP A 68 2.07 -22.85 -20.24
N VAL A 69 2.77 -22.98 -19.11
CA VAL A 69 3.39 -21.84 -18.44
C VAL A 69 4.50 -21.24 -19.30
N ILE A 70 5.40 -22.05 -19.86
CA ILE A 70 6.51 -21.58 -20.70
C ILE A 70 5.99 -21.05 -22.04
N GLY A 71 5.11 -21.81 -22.71
CA GLY A 71 4.49 -21.41 -23.97
C GLY A 71 3.68 -20.12 -23.82
N GLY A 72 2.91 -20.00 -22.74
CA GLY A 72 2.17 -18.80 -22.37
C GLY A 72 3.07 -17.58 -22.17
N ALA A 73 4.22 -17.76 -21.51
CA ALA A 73 5.22 -16.71 -21.37
C ALA A 73 5.72 -16.22 -22.73
N VAL A 74 6.08 -17.13 -23.64
CA VAL A 74 6.56 -16.79 -24.98
C VAL A 74 5.47 -16.09 -25.80
N LEU A 75 4.24 -16.64 -25.80
CA LEU A 75 3.11 -16.08 -26.55
C LEU A 75 2.79 -14.64 -26.12
N PHE A 76 2.70 -14.40 -24.80
CA PHE A 76 2.40 -13.05 -24.31
C PHE A 76 3.59 -12.09 -24.47
N ALA A 77 4.83 -12.59 -24.41
CA ALA A 77 6.01 -11.79 -24.72
C ALA A 77 5.99 -11.28 -26.17
N LEU A 78 5.61 -12.16 -27.11
CA LEU A 78 5.43 -11.79 -28.52
C LEU A 78 4.26 -10.84 -28.72
N LEU A 79 3.11 -11.13 -28.12
CA LEU A 79 1.91 -10.27 -28.14
C LEU A 79 2.21 -8.85 -27.64
N ALA A 80 2.99 -8.72 -26.56
CA ALA A 80 3.34 -7.44 -25.96
C ALA A 80 4.22 -6.57 -26.87
N VAL A 81 5.05 -7.17 -27.71
CA VAL A 81 6.02 -6.45 -28.57
C VAL A 81 5.51 -6.25 -29.99
N ALA A 82 4.71 -7.17 -30.53
CA ALA A 82 4.28 -7.18 -31.93
C ALA A 82 3.67 -5.85 -32.41
N PRO A 83 2.76 -5.18 -31.66
CA PRO A 83 2.21 -3.88 -32.08
C PRO A 83 3.27 -2.76 -32.19
N ASP A 84 4.33 -2.80 -31.37
CA ASP A 84 5.39 -1.79 -31.39
C ASP A 84 6.35 -1.99 -32.58
N LEU A 85 6.40 -3.17 -33.19
CA LEU A 85 7.21 -3.41 -34.40
C LEU A 85 6.60 -2.71 -35.63
N VAL A 86 5.29 -2.49 -35.64
CA VAL A 86 4.57 -1.89 -36.77
C VAL A 86 4.80 -0.37 -36.83
N PRO A 87 5.34 0.18 -37.94
CA PRO A 87 5.58 1.61 -38.08
C PRO A 87 4.29 2.44 -38.08
N ASP A 88 3.27 2.01 -38.84
CA ASP A 88 2.00 2.73 -38.99
C ASP A 88 1.17 2.72 -37.69
N PRO A 89 0.91 3.88 -37.06
CA PRO A 89 0.10 3.99 -35.85
C PRO A 89 -1.33 3.42 -35.96
N ARG A 90 -1.93 3.43 -37.16
CA ARG A 90 -3.30 2.94 -37.37
C ARG A 90 -3.37 1.41 -37.39
N LEU A 91 -2.31 0.75 -37.84
CA LEU A 91 -2.23 -0.71 -37.92
C LEU A 91 -1.83 -1.37 -36.60
N ARG A 92 -1.17 -0.65 -35.68
CA ARG A 92 -0.77 -1.19 -34.38
C ARG A 92 -1.91 -1.84 -33.57
N PRO A 93 -3.06 -1.17 -33.34
CA PRO A 93 -4.16 -1.79 -32.61
C PRO A 93 -4.76 -2.99 -33.37
N VAL A 94 -4.74 -2.99 -34.72
CA VAL A 94 -5.22 -4.11 -35.53
C VAL A 94 -4.31 -5.34 -35.35
N VAL A 95 -2.98 -5.16 -35.48
CA VAL A 95 -2.01 -6.23 -35.25
C VAL A 95 -2.12 -6.76 -33.81
N GLY A 96 -2.29 -5.85 -32.85
CA GLY A 96 -2.54 -6.21 -31.47
C GLY A 96 -3.81 -7.07 -31.31
N ALA A 97 -4.94 -6.66 -31.88
CA ALA A 97 -6.18 -7.42 -31.85
C ALA A 97 -6.03 -8.81 -32.49
N VAL A 98 -5.41 -8.89 -33.67
CA VAL A 98 -5.19 -10.16 -34.38
C VAL A 98 -4.35 -11.11 -33.52
N MET A 99 -3.23 -10.64 -32.97
CA MET A 99 -2.38 -11.45 -32.10
C MET A 99 -3.10 -11.84 -30.80
N GLY A 100 -3.85 -10.92 -30.21
CA GLY A 100 -4.63 -11.17 -28.99
C GLY A 100 -5.67 -12.25 -29.23
N THR A 101 -6.51 -12.09 -30.24
CA THR A 101 -7.51 -13.09 -30.65
C THR A 101 -6.85 -14.43 -30.99
N GLY A 102 -5.68 -14.44 -31.64
CA GLY A 102 -4.93 -15.68 -31.90
C GLY A 102 -4.54 -16.43 -30.62
N VAL A 103 -4.04 -15.71 -29.60
CA VAL A 103 -3.82 -16.30 -28.27
C VAL A 103 -5.13 -16.76 -27.65
N GLY A 104 -6.21 -15.99 -27.81
CA GLY A 104 -7.55 -16.37 -27.36
C GLY A 104 -8.06 -17.67 -27.98
N VAL A 105 -7.82 -17.90 -29.28
CA VAL A 105 -8.19 -19.16 -29.96
C VAL A 105 -7.47 -20.34 -29.34
N LEU A 106 -6.18 -20.19 -29.04
CA LEU A 106 -5.41 -21.21 -28.33
C LEU A 106 -5.99 -21.50 -26.94
N VAL A 107 -6.38 -20.46 -26.20
CA VAL A 107 -7.02 -20.62 -24.88
C VAL A 107 -8.38 -21.32 -25.01
N VAL A 108 -9.23 -20.94 -25.96
CA VAL A 108 -10.54 -21.60 -26.19
C VAL A 108 -10.36 -23.07 -26.54
N ALA A 109 -9.35 -23.41 -27.33
CA ALA A 109 -9.06 -24.79 -27.71
C ALA A 109 -8.46 -25.63 -26.58
N ALA A 110 -7.76 -25.00 -25.62
CA ALA A 110 -7.03 -25.68 -24.56
C ALA A 110 -7.81 -25.82 -23.24
N VAL A 111 -8.85 -25.00 -23.04
CA VAL A 111 -9.66 -25.00 -21.81
C VAL A 111 -10.72 -26.10 -21.85
N ASP A 112 -10.84 -26.83 -20.73
CA ASP A 112 -11.82 -27.88 -20.53
C ASP A 112 -13.26 -27.37 -20.75
N ALA A 113 -14.06 -28.19 -21.43
CA ALA A 113 -15.47 -27.93 -21.69
C ALA A 113 -16.31 -27.78 -20.41
N ALA A 114 -15.89 -28.38 -19.30
CA ALA A 114 -16.55 -28.30 -17.99
C ALA A 114 -16.52 -26.89 -17.37
N VAL A 115 -15.67 -25.98 -17.86
CA VAL A 115 -15.48 -24.64 -17.28
C VAL A 115 -16.10 -23.54 -18.16
N ARG A 116 -16.88 -23.93 -19.18
CA ARG A 116 -17.49 -22.96 -20.12
C ARG A 116 -18.53 -22.08 -19.41
N PRO A 117 -18.39 -20.74 -19.46
CA PRO A 117 -19.34 -19.83 -18.81
C PRO A 117 -20.62 -19.67 -19.64
N THR A 118 -21.76 -19.51 -18.97
CA THR A 118 -22.99 -18.99 -19.59
C THR A 118 -22.85 -17.48 -19.75
N VAL A 119 -23.23 -16.94 -20.92
CA VAL A 119 -23.05 -15.53 -21.25
C VAL A 119 -24.40 -14.91 -21.58
N SER A 120 -24.78 -13.92 -20.78
CA SER A 120 -25.97 -13.10 -21.00
C SER A 120 -25.56 -11.74 -21.58
N PRO A 121 -26.20 -11.26 -22.67
CA PRO A 121 -25.93 -9.93 -23.21
C PRO A 121 -26.15 -8.82 -22.18
N ARG A 122 -27.15 -8.99 -21.30
CA ARG A 122 -27.45 -8.03 -20.23
C ARG A 122 -26.26 -7.86 -19.29
N ASP A 123 -25.67 -8.96 -18.84
CA ASP A 123 -24.61 -8.97 -17.83
C ASP A 123 -23.31 -8.39 -18.39
N LEU A 124 -23.01 -8.68 -19.66
CA LEU A 124 -21.90 -8.06 -20.39
C LEU A 124 -22.09 -6.53 -20.51
N ILE A 125 -23.26 -6.07 -20.96
CA ILE A 125 -23.52 -4.63 -21.15
C ILE A 125 -23.42 -3.90 -19.81
N VAL A 126 -23.98 -4.45 -18.75
CA VAL A 126 -23.92 -3.85 -17.40
C VAL A 126 -22.47 -3.75 -16.93
N MET A 127 -21.68 -4.83 -17.01
CA MET A 127 -20.30 -4.83 -16.49
C MET A 127 -19.35 -3.99 -17.35
N VAL A 128 -19.51 -4.00 -18.68
CA VAL A 128 -18.78 -3.11 -19.58
C VAL A 128 -19.15 -1.64 -19.30
N GLY A 129 -20.43 -1.33 -19.09
CA GLY A 129 -20.90 0.00 -18.73
C GLY A 129 -20.30 0.50 -17.41
N ILE A 130 -20.30 -0.35 -16.37
CA ILE A 130 -19.71 -0.02 -15.06
C ILE A 130 -18.21 0.26 -15.19
N THR A 131 -17.46 -0.66 -15.78
CA THR A 131 -15.99 -0.52 -15.89
C THR A 131 -15.58 0.67 -16.76
N LEU A 132 -16.29 0.92 -17.86
CA LEU A 132 -16.09 2.12 -18.68
C LEU A 132 -16.47 3.39 -17.90
N GLY A 133 -17.59 3.39 -17.20
CA GLY A 133 -18.03 4.51 -16.37
C GLY A 133 -16.98 4.89 -15.31
N VAL A 134 -16.47 3.91 -14.58
CA VAL A 134 -15.39 4.10 -13.60
C VAL A 134 -14.14 4.66 -14.26
N TYR A 135 -13.72 4.10 -15.41
CA TYR A 135 -12.57 4.61 -16.14
C TYR A 135 -12.75 6.05 -16.61
N LEU A 136 -13.93 6.40 -17.12
CA LEU A 136 -14.24 7.75 -17.61
C LEU A 136 -14.27 8.76 -16.46
N VAL A 137 -14.86 8.42 -15.30
CA VAL A 137 -14.85 9.29 -14.11
C VAL A 137 -13.41 9.57 -13.65
N ILE A 138 -12.58 8.54 -13.54
CA ILE A 138 -11.17 8.68 -13.14
C ILE A 138 -10.38 9.48 -14.21
N SER A 139 -10.66 9.23 -15.49
CA SER A 139 -9.97 9.89 -16.61
C SER A 139 -10.38 11.36 -16.75
N ALA A 140 -11.63 11.68 -16.46
CA ALA A 140 -12.16 13.05 -16.44
C ALA A 140 -11.49 13.86 -15.32
N ALA A 141 -11.36 13.29 -14.11
CA ALA A 141 -10.63 13.91 -13.01
C ALA A 141 -9.14 14.18 -13.33
N ARG A 142 -8.57 13.44 -14.29
CA ARG A 142 -7.17 13.58 -14.74
C ARG A 142 -7.03 14.34 -16.07
N GLY A 143 -8.14 14.78 -16.67
CA GLY A 143 -8.19 15.52 -17.94
C GLY A 143 -7.65 14.78 -19.17
N ARG A 144 -7.55 13.44 -19.15
CA ARG A 144 -6.91 12.67 -20.23
C ARG A 144 -7.55 11.30 -20.46
N ILE A 145 -8.33 11.17 -21.52
CA ILE A 145 -8.86 9.87 -21.99
C ILE A 145 -7.86 9.24 -22.95
N ARG A 146 -7.43 8.01 -22.66
CA ARG A 146 -6.54 7.22 -23.54
C ARG A 146 -7.34 6.13 -24.26
N PRO A 147 -7.19 5.95 -25.59
CA PRO A 147 -7.91 4.93 -26.33
C PRO A 147 -7.60 3.51 -25.81
N GLY A 148 -6.33 3.21 -25.51
CA GLY A 148 -5.96 1.93 -24.90
C GLY A 148 -6.60 1.70 -23.52
N GLY A 149 -6.82 2.75 -22.74
CA GLY A 149 -7.49 2.61 -21.43
C GLY A 149 -8.98 2.31 -21.55
N VAL A 150 -9.65 2.84 -22.58
CA VAL A 150 -11.05 2.48 -22.91
C VAL A 150 -11.12 0.99 -23.27
N LEU A 151 -10.23 0.51 -24.13
CA LEU A 151 -10.18 -0.90 -24.56
C LEU A 151 -9.89 -1.86 -23.40
N VAL A 152 -8.92 -1.53 -22.53
CA VAL A 152 -8.65 -2.33 -21.32
C VAL A 152 -9.87 -2.36 -20.41
N SER A 153 -10.54 -1.23 -20.21
CA SER A 153 -11.72 -1.15 -19.34
C SER A 153 -12.88 -1.96 -19.91
N ALA A 154 -13.13 -1.89 -21.22
CA ALA A 154 -14.11 -2.72 -21.90
C ALA A 154 -13.76 -4.22 -21.79
N ALA A 155 -12.49 -4.60 -21.93
CA ALA A 155 -12.05 -5.98 -21.77
C ALA A 155 -12.27 -6.49 -20.34
N LEU A 156 -11.95 -5.67 -19.32
CA LEU A 156 -12.19 -6.01 -17.91
C LEU A 156 -13.69 -6.17 -17.62
N GLY A 157 -14.53 -5.27 -18.13
CA GLY A 157 -15.98 -5.37 -18.00
C GLY A 157 -16.54 -6.60 -18.71
N TRP A 158 -15.98 -6.97 -19.85
CA TRP A 158 -16.37 -8.17 -20.56
C TRP A 158 -15.99 -9.45 -19.80
N VAL A 159 -14.77 -9.51 -19.26
CA VAL A 159 -14.34 -10.64 -18.41
C VAL A 159 -15.21 -10.73 -17.17
N ALA A 160 -15.50 -9.62 -16.49
CA ALA A 160 -16.38 -9.61 -15.34
C ALA A 160 -17.80 -10.05 -15.71
N GLY A 161 -18.39 -9.52 -16.77
CA GLY A 161 -19.73 -9.93 -17.21
C GLY A 161 -19.80 -11.42 -17.58
N ALA A 162 -18.77 -11.95 -18.23
CA ALA A 162 -18.71 -13.36 -18.64
C ALA A 162 -18.44 -14.33 -17.47
N TRP A 163 -17.50 -14.00 -16.59
CA TRP A 163 -16.96 -14.95 -15.60
C TRP A 163 -17.38 -14.67 -14.15
N LEU A 164 -17.77 -13.43 -13.82
CA LEU A 164 -18.24 -13.07 -12.48
C LEU A 164 -19.76 -13.20 -12.35
N LEU A 165 -20.51 -12.84 -13.39
CA LEU A 165 -21.98 -12.94 -13.41
C LEU A 165 -22.48 -14.19 -14.14
N GLY A 166 -21.69 -14.76 -15.05
CA GLY A 166 -22.03 -16.00 -15.74
C GLY A 166 -21.87 -17.23 -14.85
N GLU A 167 -22.71 -18.24 -15.08
CA GLU A 167 -22.60 -19.54 -14.42
C GLU A 167 -21.54 -20.39 -15.11
N VAL A 168 -20.64 -20.99 -14.33
CA VAL A 168 -19.55 -21.83 -14.85
C VAL A 168 -20.05 -23.27 -15.04
N GLY A 169 -19.83 -23.84 -16.23
CA GLY A 169 -20.08 -25.26 -16.53
C GLY A 169 -21.35 -25.58 -17.29
N GLY A 170 -22.13 -24.57 -17.70
CA GLY A 170 -23.33 -24.73 -18.54
C GLY A 170 -23.24 -24.09 -19.93
N GLY A 171 -22.09 -23.51 -20.29
CA GLY A 171 -21.91 -22.72 -21.51
C GLY A 171 -21.68 -23.52 -22.80
N SER A 172 -22.08 -22.95 -23.93
CA SER A 172 -21.75 -23.45 -25.26
C SER A 172 -20.31 -23.13 -25.67
N LEU A 173 -19.81 -23.74 -26.75
CA LEU A 173 -18.53 -23.34 -27.34
C LEU A 173 -18.54 -21.87 -27.79
N THR A 174 -19.68 -21.36 -28.25
CA THR A 174 -19.84 -19.97 -28.68
C THR A 174 -19.77 -19.00 -27.50
N SER A 175 -20.35 -19.34 -26.35
CA SER A 175 -20.24 -18.53 -25.14
C SER A 175 -18.80 -18.47 -24.64
N MET A 176 -18.09 -19.61 -24.66
CA MET A 176 -16.66 -19.67 -24.35
C MET A 176 -15.82 -18.82 -25.30
N ALA A 177 -16.06 -18.94 -26.62
CA ALA A 177 -15.37 -18.16 -27.62
C ALA A 177 -15.59 -16.65 -27.41
N LEU A 178 -16.82 -16.21 -27.14
CA LEU A 178 -17.11 -14.80 -26.84
C LEU A 178 -16.43 -14.31 -25.56
N SER A 179 -16.43 -15.13 -24.51
CA SER A 179 -15.83 -14.82 -23.21
C SER A 179 -14.31 -14.69 -23.24
N VAL A 180 -13.65 -15.29 -24.24
CA VAL A 180 -12.19 -15.29 -24.36
C VAL A 180 -11.72 -14.42 -25.52
N LEU A 181 -12.24 -14.62 -26.74
CA LEU A 181 -11.73 -13.94 -27.93
C LEU A 181 -11.93 -12.42 -27.85
N VAL A 182 -13.06 -11.96 -27.34
CA VAL A 182 -13.35 -10.51 -27.26
C VAL A 182 -12.41 -9.81 -26.28
N PRO A 183 -12.26 -10.24 -25.00
CA PRO A 183 -11.29 -9.61 -24.11
C PRO A 183 -9.87 -9.67 -24.63
N PHE A 184 -9.43 -10.81 -25.18
CA PHE A 184 -8.08 -10.96 -25.71
C PHE A 184 -7.82 -10.05 -26.92
N GLY A 185 -8.79 -9.93 -27.83
CA GLY A 185 -8.72 -9.00 -28.95
C GLY A 185 -8.70 -7.54 -28.50
N LEU A 186 -9.53 -7.17 -27.50
CA LEU A 186 -9.56 -5.83 -26.93
C LEU A 186 -8.25 -5.48 -26.20
N LEU A 187 -7.71 -6.39 -25.38
CA LEU A 187 -6.43 -6.21 -24.69
C LEU A 187 -5.27 -6.13 -25.69
N GLY A 188 -5.28 -6.99 -26.71
CA GLY A 188 -4.33 -6.94 -27.82
C GLY A 188 -4.37 -5.58 -28.53
N ALA A 189 -5.56 -5.11 -28.90
CA ALA A 189 -5.73 -3.78 -29.50
C ALA A 189 -5.26 -2.66 -28.58
N ALA A 190 -5.51 -2.79 -27.27
CA ALA A 190 -5.09 -1.80 -26.29
C ALA A 190 -3.57 -1.63 -26.21
N LEU A 191 -2.79 -2.70 -26.42
CA LEU A 191 -1.32 -2.64 -26.48
C LEU A 191 -0.82 -1.81 -27.66
N GLY A 192 -1.53 -1.86 -28.80
CA GLY A 192 -1.22 -1.07 -29.99
C GLY A 192 -1.84 0.33 -30.01
N ALA A 193 -2.80 0.62 -29.14
CA ALA A 193 -3.57 1.85 -29.17
C ALA A 193 -2.78 3.07 -28.64
N GLY A 194 -2.76 4.14 -29.44
CA GLY A 194 -2.21 5.44 -29.06
C GLY A 194 -0.83 5.75 -29.66
N LYS A 195 -0.26 6.89 -29.25
CA LYS A 195 1.05 7.34 -29.73
C LYS A 195 2.18 6.53 -29.07
N ARG A 196 3.26 6.27 -29.81
CA ARG A 196 4.50 5.68 -29.26
C ARG A 196 4.98 6.56 -28.11
N ARG A 197 5.39 5.92 -27.02
CA ARG A 197 5.87 6.65 -25.84
C ARG A 197 7.26 7.21 -26.13
N GLU A 198 7.34 8.53 -26.20
CA GLU A 198 8.60 9.29 -26.19
C GLU A 198 9.41 9.01 -24.92
N ARG A 199 10.71 9.30 -24.96
CA ARG A 199 11.63 9.01 -23.85
C ARG A 199 11.22 9.70 -22.55
N THR A 200 10.79 10.96 -22.61
CA THR A 200 10.24 11.73 -21.46
C THR A 200 9.07 11.01 -20.80
N ARG A 201 8.10 10.55 -21.60
CA ARG A 201 6.92 9.82 -21.11
C ARG A 201 7.26 8.45 -20.53
N ARG A 202 8.37 7.83 -20.95
CA ARG A 202 8.89 6.59 -20.35
C ARG A 202 9.50 6.84 -18.98
N TYR A 203 10.19 7.97 -18.77
CA TYR A 203 10.65 8.37 -17.43
C TYR A 203 9.49 8.59 -16.47
N ASP A 204 8.45 9.30 -16.90
CA ASP A 204 7.25 9.50 -16.08
C ASP A 204 6.60 8.17 -15.69
N LEU A 205 6.51 7.24 -16.66
CA LEU A 205 5.98 5.91 -16.42
C LEU A 205 6.84 5.14 -15.42
N GLN A 206 8.16 5.11 -15.61
CA GLN A 206 9.08 4.42 -14.70
C GLN A 206 8.92 4.92 -13.27
N ARG A 207 8.86 6.24 -13.08
CA ARG A 207 8.62 6.86 -11.77
C ARG A 207 7.27 6.46 -11.19
N GLN A 208 6.19 6.56 -11.96
CA GLN A 208 4.85 6.22 -11.51
C GLN A 208 4.71 4.72 -11.18
N THR A 209 5.27 3.85 -12.01
CA THR A 209 5.23 2.40 -11.79
C THR A 209 6.03 1.99 -10.57
N ARG A 210 7.20 2.59 -10.33
CA ARG A 210 7.98 2.34 -9.09
C ARG A 210 7.24 2.76 -7.85
N VAL A 211 6.73 4.00 -7.84
CA VAL A 211 5.94 4.50 -6.71
C VAL A 211 4.73 3.59 -6.49
N GLY A 212 3.96 3.28 -7.54
CA GLY A 212 2.78 2.43 -7.44
C GLY A 212 3.09 1.00 -6.95
N ALA A 213 4.11 0.35 -7.52
CA ALA A 213 4.44 -1.04 -7.20
C ALA A 213 5.00 -1.22 -5.79
N PHE A 214 5.77 -0.25 -5.28
CA PHE A 214 6.38 -0.36 -3.95
C PHE A 214 5.56 0.33 -2.85
N LEU A 215 5.04 1.54 -3.10
CA LEU A 215 4.25 2.27 -2.11
C LEU A 215 2.80 1.78 -2.05
N GLY A 216 2.23 1.33 -3.18
CA GLY A 216 0.84 0.90 -3.27
C GLY A 216 0.47 -0.19 -2.26
N PRO A 217 1.16 -1.34 -2.25
CA PRO A 217 0.90 -2.40 -1.28
C PRO A 217 1.09 -1.94 0.17
N ALA A 218 2.13 -1.16 0.45
CA ALA A 218 2.37 -0.62 1.80
C ALA A 218 1.21 0.28 2.26
N MET A 219 0.78 1.21 1.41
CA MET A 219 -0.36 2.08 1.70
C MET A 219 -1.67 1.31 1.86
N PHE A 220 -1.87 0.24 1.10
CA PHE A 220 -3.01 -0.65 1.25
C PHE A 220 -3.01 -1.33 2.63
N PHE A 221 -1.90 -1.96 3.03
CA PHE A 221 -1.79 -2.63 4.32
C PHE A 221 -1.88 -1.66 5.50
N VAL A 222 -1.26 -0.47 5.41
CA VAL A 222 -1.39 0.58 6.42
C VAL A 222 -2.85 1.06 6.52
N SER A 223 -3.52 1.24 5.38
CA SER A 223 -4.91 1.68 5.38
C SER A 223 -5.83 0.63 6.00
N MET A 224 -5.69 -0.63 5.60
CA MET A 224 -6.49 -1.74 6.13
C MET A 224 -6.19 -2.04 7.60
N GLY A 225 -4.93 -1.99 8.00
CA GLY A 225 -4.48 -2.40 9.34
C GLY A 225 -4.58 -1.30 10.39
N LEU A 226 -4.50 -0.02 10.00
CA LEU A 226 -4.48 1.11 10.94
C LEU A 226 -5.59 2.12 10.65
N VAL A 227 -5.68 2.63 9.42
CA VAL A 227 -6.60 3.74 9.11
C VAL A 227 -8.06 3.32 9.21
N VAL A 228 -8.44 2.18 8.64
CA VAL A 228 -9.82 1.67 8.68
C VAL A 228 -10.25 1.36 10.13
N PRO A 229 -9.45 0.63 10.94
CA PRO A 229 -9.74 0.46 12.36
C PRO A 229 -9.84 1.78 13.11
N LEU A 230 -8.96 2.75 12.86
CA LEU A 230 -9.01 4.07 13.48
C LEU A 230 -10.33 4.80 13.16
N ILE A 231 -10.70 4.88 11.88
CA ILE A 231 -11.96 5.49 11.44
C ILE A 231 -13.14 4.77 12.09
N ARG A 232 -13.10 3.45 12.17
CA ARG A 232 -14.14 2.66 12.83
C ARG A 232 -14.25 3.00 14.32
N THR A 233 -13.13 3.12 15.03
CA THR A 233 -13.13 3.51 16.44
C THR A 233 -13.67 4.93 16.63
N ILE A 234 -13.30 5.88 15.78
CA ILE A 234 -13.85 7.25 15.80
C ILE A 234 -15.36 7.20 15.57
N TYR A 235 -15.83 6.45 14.57
CA TYR A 235 -17.25 6.30 14.29
C TYR A 235 -18.02 5.68 15.48
N LEU A 236 -17.50 4.58 16.05
CA LEU A 236 -18.09 3.91 17.20
C LEU A 236 -18.10 4.79 18.46
N SER A 237 -17.12 5.68 18.63
CA SER A 237 -17.09 6.63 19.76
C SER A 237 -18.26 7.61 19.77
N LEU A 238 -18.94 7.80 18.63
CA LEU A 238 -20.11 8.65 18.47
C LEU A 238 -21.44 7.88 18.61
N HIS A 239 -21.38 6.58 18.94
CA HIS A 239 -22.52 5.69 19.14
C HIS A 239 -22.66 5.25 20.61
N ASP A 240 -23.81 4.68 20.95
CA ASP A 240 -24.07 4.09 22.26
C ASP A 240 -23.13 2.91 22.58
N SER A 241 -23.19 2.39 23.81
CA SER A 241 -22.34 1.27 24.27
C SER A 241 -22.48 -0.01 23.46
N ARG A 242 -23.56 -0.14 22.68
CA ARG A 242 -23.81 -1.28 21.77
C ARG A 242 -23.42 -0.99 20.32
N GLY A 243 -22.99 0.23 20.01
CA GLY A 243 -22.62 0.68 18.67
C GLY A 243 -23.79 0.76 17.68
N ARG A 244 -25.04 0.87 18.17
CA ARG A 244 -26.26 0.80 17.34
C ARG A 244 -26.93 2.16 17.15
N VAL A 245 -26.89 3.01 18.16
CA VAL A 245 -27.61 4.30 18.16
C VAL A 245 -26.59 5.43 18.12
N TRP A 246 -26.74 6.37 17.18
CA TRP A 246 -25.91 7.57 17.14
C TRP A 246 -26.22 8.48 18.33
N VAL A 247 -25.22 8.77 19.16
CA VAL A 247 -25.33 9.64 20.35
C VAL A 247 -24.51 10.93 20.23
N GLY A 248 -23.72 11.07 19.16
CA GLY A 248 -22.85 12.23 18.92
C GLY A 248 -21.77 12.35 19.99
N PHE A 249 -21.56 13.55 20.53
CA PHE A 249 -20.50 13.83 21.51
C PHE A 249 -20.86 13.51 22.97
N LYS A 250 -22.02 12.89 23.24
CA LYS A 250 -22.48 12.62 24.61
C LYS A 250 -21.48 11.78 25.42
N ASN A 251 -20.89 10.77 24.81
CA ASN A 251 -19.87 9.92 25.44
C ASN A 251 -18.65 10.73 25.92
N TYR A 252 -18.22 11.72 25.13
CA TYR A 252 -17.10 12.58 25.49
C TYR A 252 -17.45 13.49 26.67
N GLY A 253 -18.66 14.06 26.67
CA GLY A 253 -19.16 14.84 27.80
C GLY A 253 -19.17 14.02 29.09
N GLU A 254 -19.70 12.80 29.03
CA GLU A 254 -19.76 11.89 30.18
C GLU A 254 -18.36 11.56 30.72
N VAL A 255 -17.38 11.30 29.85
CA VAL A 255 -15.98 11.06 30.24
C VAL A 255 -15.38 12.26 30.97
N LEU A 256 -15.66 13.48 30.52
CA LEU A 256 -15.10 14.70 31.12
C LEU A 256 -15.78 15.11 32.42
N THR A 257 -17.05 14.74 32.64
CA THR A 257 -17.78 15.08 33.88
C THR A 257 -17.76 13.98 34.93
N ASN A 258 -17.40 12.74 34.56
CA ASN A 258 -17.38 11.61 35.49
C ASN A 258 -16.09 11.57 36.31
N LYS A 259 -16.21 11.71 37.65
CA LYS A 259 -15.07 11.68 38.59
C LYS A 259 -14.23 10.40 38.53
N ARG A 260 -14.80 9.27 38.09
CA ARG A 260 -14.00 8.04 37.88
C ARG A 260 -13.06 8.14 36.69
N SER A 261 -13.45 8.91 35.68
CA SER A 261 -12.69 9.11 34.46
C SER A 261 -11.71 10.27 34.58
N LEU A 262 -12.15 11.39 35.16
CA LEU A 262 -11.39 12.62 35.28
C LEU A 262 -11.71 13.31 36.61
N ASP A 263 -10.76 13.26 37.55
CA ASP A 263 -10.88 13.89 38.86
C ASP A 263 -9.86 15.04 38.99
N LEU A 264 -10.38 16.27 39.07
CA LEU A 264 -9.61 17.51 39.18
C LEU A 264 -9.72 18.16 40.56
N GLU A 265 -10.37 17.55 41.55
CA GLU A 265 -10.59 18.21 42.84
C GLU A 265 -9.27 18.62 43.51
N ASP A 266 -8.26 17.76 43.38
CA ASP A 266 -6.92 17.94 43.93
C ASP A 266 -5.98 18.80 43.05
N TRP A 267 -6.47 19.53 42.04
CA TRP A 267 -5.59 20.23 41.08
C TRP A 267 -4.63 21.24 41.73
N ALA A 268 -5.06 21.90 42.82
CA ALA A 268 -4.22 22.85 43.55
C ALA A 268 -2.98 22.17 44.18
N ASN A 269 -3.05 20.87 44.47
CA ASN A 269 -1.93 20.10 45.00
C ASN A 269 -0.78 19.99 44.00
N ILE A 270 -1.04 20.16 42.69
CA ILE A 270 0.03 20.23 41.67
C ILE A 270 1.00 21.35 42.06
N LEU A 271 0.51 22.55 42.39
CA LEU A 271 1.36 23.71 42.69
C LEU A 271 2.08 23.60 44.04
N GLY A 272 1.46 22.91 45.01
CA GLY A 272 2.03 22.70 46.35
C GLY A 272 2.91 21.46 46.49
N SER A 273 3.05 20.64 45.45
CA SER A 273 3.78 19.38 45.55
C SER A 273 5.30 19.59 45.64
N ARG A 274 5.98 18.71 46.39
CA ARG A 274 7.46 18.69 46.47
C ARG A 274 8.11 18.55 45.09
N LEU A 275 7.48 17.80 44.20
CA LEU A 275 7.94 17.57 42.84
C LEU A 275 7.88 18.84 42.00
N THR A 276 6.84 19.66 42.19
CA THR A 276 6.72 20.96 41.50
C THR A 276 7.79 21.93 41.95
N TYR A 277 8.05 22.03 43.25
CA TYR A 277 9.13 22.88 43.75
C TYR A 277 10.51 22.42 43.26
N LEU A 278 10.78 21.12 43.29
CA LEU A 278 12.03 20.56 42.79
C LEU A 278 12.18 20.76 41.27
N GLY A 279 11.13 20.50 40.51
CA GLY A 279 11.09 20.68 39.06
C GLY A 279 11.30 22.13 38.67
N ALA A 280 10.63 23.06 39.35
CA ALA A 280 10.80 24.50 39.14
C ALA A 280 12.23 24.94 39.49
N ALA A 281 12.81 24.46 40.61
CA ALA A 281 14.18 24.77 40.98
C ALA A 281 15.19 24.30 39.92
N LEU A 282 15.06 23.07 39.43
CA LEU A 282 15.93 22.53 38.38
C LEU A 282 15.77 23.26 37.05
N LEU A 283 14.54 23.65 36.69
CA LEU A 283 14.27 24.44 35.50
C LEU A 283 14.93 25.82 35.61
N VAL A 284 14.80 26.49 36.76
CA VAL A 284 15.48 27.76 37.05
C VAL A 284 17.00 27.60 36.99
N ILE A 285 17.57 26.55 37.60
CA ILE A 285 19.01 26.29 37.54
C ILE A 285 19.49 26.10 36.09
N GLY A 286 18.78 25.30 35.30
CA GLY A 286 19.12 25.07 33.89
C GLY A 286 19.03 26.36 33.07
N LEU A 287 18.00 27.17 33.31
CA LEU A 287 17.78 28.43 32.61
C LEU A 287 18.82 29.50 33.00
N VAL A 288 19.14 29.62 34.29
CA VAL A 288 20.21 30.51 34.79
C VAL A 288 21.57 30.07 34.26
N ALA A 289 21.89 28.77 34.26
CA ALA A 289 23.10 28.25 33.65
C ALA A 289 23.16 28.60 32.16
N GLY A 290 22.06 28.39 31.41
CA GLY A 290 21.98 28.70 29.99
C GLY A 290 22.16 30.19 29.66
N ILE A 291 21.58 31.08 30.47
CA ILE A 291 21.74 32.54 30.34
C ILE A 291 23.17 32.95 30.71
N TRP A 292 23.71 32.41 31.80
CA TRP A 292 25.04 32.79 32.30
C TRP A 292 26.15 32.35 31.34
N LEU A 293 26.06 31.13 30.80
CA LEU A 293 26.96 30.66 29.76
C LEU A 293 26.75 31.41 28.43
N GLY A 294 25.50 31.68 28.04
CA GLY A 294 25.20 32.44 26.82
C GLY A 294 25.76 33.86 26.85
N ARG A 295 25.64 34.57 27.98
CA ARG A 295 26.20 35.92 28.16
C ARG A 295 27.72 35.96 27.96
N ARG A 296 28.43 34.89 28.34
CA ARG A 296 29.90 34.78 28.12
C ARG A 296 30.27 34.59 26.65
N ARG A 297 29.35 34.11 25.80
CA ARG A 297 29.58 33.83 24.37
C ARG A 297 28.80 34.76 23.43
N GLY A 298 28.24 35.86 23.95
CA GLY A 298 27.51 36.86 23.16
C GLY A 298 26.15 36.39 22.63
N ARG A 299 25.54 35.35 23.24
CA ARG A 299 24.21 34.83 22.89
C ARG A 299 23.24 34.98 24.07
N LEU A 300 21.94 35.12 23.78
CA LEU A 300 20.92 35.27 24.83
C LEU A 300 20.70 33.99 25.65
N LEU A 301 20.75 32.83 25.01
CA LEU A 301 20.65 31.51 25.61
C LEU A 301 21.62 30.57 24.91
N GLU A 302 22.38 29.80 25.68
CA GLU A 302 23.24 28.75 25.14
C GLU A 302 22.77 27.36 25.59
N PRO A 303 22.25 26.54 24.67
CA PRO A 303 21.89 25.16 24.94
C PRO A 303 23.17 24.32 25.06
N THR A 304 23.68 24.18 26.29
CA THR A 304 24.80 23.30 26.65
C THR A 304 24.28 22.16 27.52
N ALA A 305 25.00 21.04 27.62
CA ALA A 305 24.63 19.93 28.49
C ALA A 305 24.33 20.35 29.95
N SER A 306 25.05 21.36 30.46
CA SER A 306 24.87 21.96 31.80
C SER A 306 23.61 22.81 31.95
N SER A 307 23.00 23.30 30.87
CA SER A 307 21.72 24.04 30.90
C SER A 307 20.54 23.15 30.52
N ILE A 308 20.69 22.31 29.48
CA ILE A 308 19.65 21.41 28.99
C ILE A 308 19.36 20.29 29.98
N GLY A 309 20.39 19.67 30.58
CA GLY A 309 20.21 18.53 31.48
C GLY A 309 19.27 18.85 32.65
N PRO A 310 19.60 19.84 33.51
CA PRO A 310 18.73 20.24 34.61
C PRO A 310 17.36 20.76 34.14
N ALA A 311 17.29 21.49 33.02
CA ALA A 311 16.03 22.01 32.50
C ALA A 311 15.08 20.88 32.04
N SER A 312 15.60 19.88 31.32
CA SER A 312 14.83 18.72 30.87
C SER A 312 14.33 17.88 32.05
N VAL A 313 15.16 17.66 33.08
CA VAL A 313 14.72 16.99 34.32
C VAL A 313 13.68 17.82 35.06
N GLY A 314 13.86 19.14 35.11
CA GLY A 314 12.88 20.06 35.68
C GLY A 314 11.51 19.97 35.01
N VAL A 315 11.48 20.06 33.67
CA VAL A 315 10.25 19.88 32.88
C VAL A 315 9.62 18.51 33.10
N PHE A 316 10.43 17.44 33.12
CA PHE A 316 9.94 16.09 33.40
C PHE A 316 9.28 16.00 34.78
N LEU A 317 9.89 16.57 35.83
CA LEU A 317 9.32 16.57 37.18
C LEU A 317 8.06 17.41 37.29
N LEU A 318 7.96 18.52 36.55
CA LEU A 318 6.73 19.32 36.47
C LEU A 318 5.59 18.55 35.79
N MET A 319 5.89 17.84 34.70
CA MET A 319 4.92 16.94 34.07
C MET A 319 4.55 15.79 35.01
N PHE A 320 5.52 15.20 35.71
CA PHE A 320 5.29 14.17 36.72
C PHE A 320 4.34 14.66 37.81
N ALA A 321 4.60 15.85 38.37
CA ALA A 321 3.76 16.44 39.40
C ALA A 321 2.32 16.65 38.90
N MET A 322 2.15 17.17 37.68
CA MET A 322 0.83 17.37 37.07
C MET A 322 0.04 16.05 36.99
N PHE A 323 0.63 14.99 36.42
CA PHE A 323 -0.08 13.73 36.20
C PHE A 323 -0.18 12.84 37.45
N ALA A 324 0.72 12.98 38.42
CA ALA A 324 0.67 12.23 39.67
C ALA A 324 -0.36 12.79 40.66
N SER A 325 -0.68 14.09 40.57
CA SER A 325 -1.71 14.72 41.41
C SER A 325 -3.13 14.54 40.88
N LEU A 326 -3.29 14.42 39.56
CA LEU A 326 -4.61 14.21 38.94
C LEU A 326 -4.96 12.72 38.91
N ARG A 327 -6.21 12.37 39.26
CA ARG A 327 -6.68 10.98 39.32
C ARG A 327 -7.71 10.70 38.23
N GLY A 328 -7.96 9.41 38.00
CA GLY A 328 -8.94 8.94 37.02
C GLY A 328 -8.29 8.15 35.88
N THR A 329 -9.12 7.39 35.16
CA THR A 329 -8.66 6.48 34.10
C THR A 329 -8.01 7.23 32.94
N VAL A 330 -8.51 8.42 32.58
CA VAL A 330 -7.94 9.24 31.51
C VAL A 330 -6.56 9.76 31.89
N MET A 331 -6.41 10.30 33.11
CA MET A 331 -5.13 10.81 33.60
C MET A 331 -4.09 9.70 33.72
N ASN A 332 -4.47 8.53 34.22
CA ASN A 332 -3.59 7.37 34.27
C ASN A 332 -3.12 6.92 32.87
N ASN A 333 -4.01 6.89 31.87
CA ASN A 333 -3.63 6.54 30.50
C ASN A 333 -2.71 7.60 29.87
N LEU A 334 -3.00 8.88 30.06
CA LEU A 334 -2.15 9.98 29.58
C LEU A 334 -0.77 9.96 30.23
N TRP A 335 -0.71 9.67 31.53
CA TRP A 335 0.53 9.49 32.28
C TRP A 335 1.43 8.42 31.63
N TRP A 336 0.87 7.24 31.36
CA TRP A 336 1.59 6.16 30.69
C TRP A 336 2.08 6.56 29.30
N VAL A 337 1.24 7.20 28.49
CA VAL A 337 1.60 7.61 27.13
C VAL A 337 2.78 8.58 27.17
N ILE A 338 2.74 9.61 28.01
CA ILE A 338 3.78 10.63 28.05
C ILE A 338 5.08 10.07 28.60
N VAL A 339 5.03 9.34 29.71
CA VAL A 339 6.24 8.84 30.38
C VAL A 339 6.93 7.79 29.53
N VAL A 340 6.19 6.81 29.01
CA VAL A 340 6.79 5.73 28.21
C VAL A 340 7.35 6.27 26.91
N THR A 341 6.66 7.20 26.24
CA THR A 341 7.18 7.78 25.00
C THR A 341 8.44 8.60 25.23
N LEU A 342 8.48 9.44 26.28
CA LEU A 342 9.67 10.21 26.61
C LEU A 342 10.83 9.31 27.03
N LEU A 343 10.61 8.35 27.93
CA LEU A 343 11.64 7.41 28.35
C LEU A 343 12.16 6.57 27.19
N SER A 344 11.28 6.05 26.34
CA SER A 344 11.67 5.29 25.15
C SER A 344 12.51 6.12 24.19
N THR A 345 12.13 7.39 23.98
CA THR A 345 12.89 8.32 23.14
C THR A 345 14.27 8.63 23.73
N VAL A 346 14.34 8.91 25.03
CA VAL A 346 15.59 9.20 25.74
C VAL A 346 16.51 7.98 25.72
N LEU A 347 15.99 6.79 26.03
CA LEU A 347 16.77 5.54 25.99
C LEU A 347 17.23 5.22 24.57
N GLY A 348 16.37 5.40 23.57
CA GLY A 348 16.73 5.21 22.16
C GLY A 348 17.84 6.16 21.72
N LEU A 349 17.74 7.45 22.08
CA LEU A 349 18.78 8.44 21.77
C LEU A 349 20.08 8.15 22.53
N ALA A 350 20.00 7.77 23.81
CA ALA A 350 21.16 7.41 24.61
C ALA A 350 21.88 6.18 24.03
N ALA A 351 21.14 5.14 23.64
CA ALA A 351 21.68 3.97 22.98
C ALA A 351 22.34 4.32 21.64
N ALA A 352 21.74 5.22 20.85
CA ALA A 352 22.33 5.72 19.60
C ALA A 352 23.66 6.45 19.86
N VAL A 353 23.70 7.34 20.85
CA VAL A 353 24.94 8.08 21.21
C VAL A 353 26.03 7.14 21.72
N LEU A 354 25.68 6.14 22.55
CA LEU A 354 26.63 5.15 23.03
C LEU A 354 27.17 4.28 21.90
N ALA A 355 26.31 3.85 20.98
CA ALA A 355 26.70 3.09 19.80
C ALA A 355 27.61 3.88 18.85
N ASP A 356 27.35 5.17 18.67
CA ASP A 356 28.20 6.05 17.88
C ASP A 356 29.59 6.21 18.51
N ARG A 357 29.68 6.38 19.85
CA ARG A 357 30.97 6.47 20.55
C ARG A 357 31.81 5.18 20.45
N ALA A 358 31.17 4.01 20.54
CA ALA A 358 31.86 2.72 20.42
C ALA A 358 32.47 2.48 19.02
N ARG A 359 31.97 3.13 17.97
CA ARG A 359 32.53 3.03 16.60
C ARG A 359 33.84 3.79 16.39
N PHE A 360 34.22 4.68 17.30
CA PHE A 360 35.44 5.49 17.19
C PHE A 360 36.59 4.99 18.08
N GLU A 361 36.43 3.83 18.73
CA GLU A 361 37.46 3.15 19.53
C GLU A 361 38.11 1.95 18.80
N SER A 362 38.06 1.93 17.45
CA SER A 362 38.80 0.96 16.61
C SER A 362 39.93 1.63 15.85
#